data_AF-A0A9E4GNR5-F1
#
_entry.id   AF-A0A9E4GNR5-F1
#
_cell.length_a   1.000
_cell.length_b   1.000
_cell.length_c   1.000
_cell.angle_alpha   90.00
_cell.angle_beta   90.00
_cell.angle_gamma   90.00
#
_symmetry.space_group_name_H-M   'P 1'
#
loop_
_entity.id
_entity.type
_entity.pdbx_description
1 polymer ?
#
loop_
_entity_poly.entity_id
_entity_poly.type
_entity_poly.pdbx_seq_one_letter_code
_entity_poly.pdbx_strand_id
1 'polypeptide(L)'
;MIDIIHHPADSGWARQLRQELPIADSGATLVLLSAEAVDDGQLLSQLELALDEGRRLVPLLAEGVRLPTLIEHLEPAAPDDLDELARRLVGQEASRPLRVHTRSLRASNRRAALVVLLLAGGMFLAALYGVGVLGMQYPHDDYDEVHERVVATRDAFIEQALPQGTAEAADFAVTAEAAATALRPLLIGTATARASN
;
A
#
# COMPACT_ATOMS: atom_id res chain seq x y z
N MET A 1 -6.28 -33.49 -19.08
CA MET A 1 -4.96 -34.18 -19.11
C MET A 1 -4.06 -33.41 -18.18
N ILE A 2 -3.28 -34.07 -17.32
CA ILE A 2 -2.43 -33.37 -16.35
C ILE A 2 -1.38 -32.54 -17.10
N ASP A 3 -1.29 -31.26 -16.77
CA ASP A 3 -0.25 -30.39 -17.27
C ASP A 3 1.04 -30.60 -16.46
N ILE A 4 2.16 -30.82 -17.14
CA ILE A 4 3.45 -31.12 -16.50
C ILE A 4 4.51 -30.20 -17.09
N ILE A 5 4.96 -29.25 -16.27
CA ILE A 5 6.13 -28.42 -16.54
C ILE A 5 7.36 -29.21 -16.17
N HIS A 6 8.29 -29.36 -17.11
CA HIS A 6 9.50 -30.18 -16.92
C HIS A 6 10.62 -29.68 -17.83
N HIS A 7 11.86 -29.94 -17.42
CA HIS A 7 13.03 -29.71 -18.26
C HIS A 7 13.12 -30.80 -19.35
N PRO A 8 13.68 -30.53 -20.54
CA PRO A 8 13.79 -31.53 -21.61
C PRO A 8 14.49 -32.83 -21.20
N ALA A 9 15.45 -32.76 -20.26
CA ALA A 9 16.11 -33.95 -19.71
C ALA A 9 15.14 -34.90 -18.98
N ASP A 10 14.07 -34.36 -18.39
CA ASP A 10 13.09 -35.10 -17.59
C ASP A 10 11.90 -35.60 -18.42
N SER A 11 11.94 -35.44 -19.75
CA SER A 11 10.85 -35.84 -20.66
C SER A 11 10.51 -37.33 -20.58
N GLY A 12 11.47 -38.18 -20.21
CA GLY A 12 11.24 -39.60 -19.96
C GLY A 12 10.33 -39.80 -18.73
N TRP A 13 10.71 -39.18 -17.62
CA TRP A 13 9.97 -39.27 -16.36
C TRP A 13 8.60 -38.62 -16.43
N ALA A 14 8.49 -37.45 -17.08
CA ALA A 14 7.21 -36.79 -17.33
C ALA A 14 6.23 -37.68 -18.12
N ARG A 15 6.72 -38.44 -19.10
CA ARG A 15 5.87 -39.38 -19.86
C ARG A 15 5.42 -40.56 -19.00
N GLN A 16 6.31 -41.09 -18.18
CA GLN A 16 5.98 -42.17 -17.24
C GLN A 16 4.91 -41.72 -16.24
N LEU A 17 5.08 -40.55 -15.62
CA LEU A 17 4.11 -39.99 -14.68
C LEU A 17 2.73 -39.76 -15.32
N ARG A 18 2.66 -39.34 -16.59
CA ARG A 18 1.38 -39.21 -17.31
C ARG A 18 0.66 -40.54 -17.52
N GLN A 19 1.40 -41.65 -17.60
CA GLN A 19 0.83 -42.98 -17.77
C GLN A 19 0.41 -43.58 -16.42
N GLU A 20 1.18 -43.31 -15.38
CA GLU A 20 0.97 -43.87 -14.04
C GLU A 20 -0.07 -43.11 -13.21
N LEU A 21 -0.27 -41.81 -13.46
CA LEU A 21 -1.26 -40.98 -12.75
C LEU A 21 -2.61 -41.00 -13.49
N PRO A 22 -3.64 -41.71 -12.99
CA PRO A 22 -4.93 -41.84 -13.65
C PRO A 22 -5.83 -40.63 -13.37
N ILE A 23 -5.33 -39.41 -13.57
CA ILE A 23 -6.03 -38.18 -13.18
C ILE A 23 -6.53 -37.44 -14.44
N ALA A 24 -7.83 -37.19 -14.48
CA ALA A 24 -8.44 -36.29 -15.44
C ALA A 24 -8.11 -34.82 -15.08
N ASP A 25 -8.25 -33.92 -16.04
CA ASP A 25 -7.88 -32.50 -15.91
C ASP A 25 -8.28 -31.89 -14.55
N SER A 26 -7.28 -31.58 -13.71
CA SER A 26 -7.50 -31.23 -12.31
C SER A 26 -7.30 -29.75 -12.01
N GLY A 27 -7.04 -28.94 -13.04
CA GLY A 27 -6.69 -27.51 -12.90
C GLY A 27 -5.36 -27.28 -12.16
N ALA A 28 -4.60 -28.34 -11.91
CA ALA A 28 -3.29 -28.31 -11.28
C ALA A 28 -2.21 -28.66 -12.30
N THR A 29 -1.07 -28.00 -12.17
CA THR A 29 0.13 -28.23 -12.97
C THR A 29 1.19 -28.86 -12.07
N LEU A 30 1.70 -30.02 -12.49
CA LEU A 30 2.84 -30.68 -11.86
C LEU A 30 4.12 -30.01 -12.34
N VAL A 31 5.04 -29.69 -11.42
CA VAL A 31 6.33 -29.08 -11.74
C VAL A 31 7.43 -30.07 -11.38
N LEU A 32 8.10 -30.64 -12.37
CA LEU A 32 9.25 -31.52 -12.18
C LEU A 32 10.51 -30.68 -12.00
N LEU A 33 11.21 -30.91 -10.88
CA LEU A 33 12.43 -30.19 -10.52
C LEU A 33 13.58 -31.18 -10.32
N SER A 34 14.46 -31.22 -11.30
CA SER A 34 15.79 -31.82 -11.29
C SER A 34 16.87 -30.75 -11.07
N ALA A 35 18.13 -31.17 -10.92
CA ALA A 35 19.26 -30.24 -10.80
C ALA A 35 19.39 -29.34 -12.04
N GLU A 36 19.09 -29.88 -13.22
CA GLU A 36 19.11 -29.17 -14.50
C GLU A 36 17.91 -28.24 -14.66
N ALA A 37 16.77 -28.58 -14.06
CA ALA A 37 15.52 -27.82 -14.18
C ALA A 37 15.54 -26.48 -13.43
N VAL A 38 16.27 -26.38 -12.31
CA VAL A 38 16.19 -25.20 -11.43
C VAL A 38 16.76 -23.93 -12.05
N ASP A 39 17.79 -24.07 -12.87
CA ASP A 39 18.44 -22.94 -13.55
C ASP A 39 17.93 -22.73 -14.99
N ASP A 40 16.96 -23.53 -15.44
CA ASP A 40 16.43 -23.42 -16.80
C ASP A 40 15.47 -22.23 -16.96
N GLY A 41 15.84 -21.32 -17.85
CA GLY A 41 15.06 -20.12 -18.14
C GLY A 41 13.70 -20.42 -18.78
N GLN A 42 13.57 -21.52 -19.53
CA GLN A 42 12.29 -21.89 -20.15
C GLN A 42 11.31 -22.43 -19.10
N LEU A 43 11.77 -23.33 -18.23
CA LEU A 43 10.98 -23.85 -17.12
C LEU A 43 10.52 -22.74 -16.19
N LEU A 44 11.42 -21.83 -15.81
CA LEU A 44 11.05 -20.67 -14.98
C LEU A 44 10.01 -19.78 -15.67
N SER A 45 10.09 -19.61 -16.99
CA SER A 45 9.09 -18.82 -17.74
C SER A 45 7.72 -19.51 -17.78
N GLN A 46 7.69 -20.84 -17.95
CA GLN A 46 6.46 -21.62 -17.87
C GLN A 46 5.86 -21.61 -16.46
N LEU A 47 6.71 -21.67 -15.44
CA LEU A 47 6.33 -21.55 -14.03
C LEU A 47 5.69 -20.19 -13.73
N GLU A 48 6.31 -19.10 -14.21
CA GLU A 48 5.75 -17.75 -14.09
C GLU A 48 4.38 -17.64 -14.77
N LEU A 49 4.23 -18.21 -15.98
CA LEU A 49 2.95 -18.22 -16.69
C LEU A 49 1.86 -18.99 -15.93
N ALA A 50 2.19 -20.16 -15.39
CA ALA A 50 1.24 -20.95 -14.61
C ALA A 50 0.81 -20.23 -13.32
N LEU A 51 1.73 -19.50 -12.66
CA LEU A 51 1.41 -18.64 -11.52
C LEU A 51 0.52 -17.46 -11.92
N ASP A 52 0.80 -16.81 -13.04
CA ASP A 52 0.01 -15.67 -13.54
C ASP A 52 -1.42 -16.09 -13.91
N GLU A 53 -1.60 -17.30 -14.44
CA GLU A 53 -2.90 -17.91 -14.70
C GLU A 53 -3.62 -18.38 -13.42
N GLY A 54 -2.97 -18.29 -12.26
CA GLY A 54 -3.52 -18.74 -10.98
C GLY A 54 -3.68 -20.25 -10.89
N ARG A 55 -2.91 -21.01 -11.67
CA ARG A 55 -2.94 -22.48 -11.61
C ARG A 55 -2.36 -22.96 -10.29
N ARG A 56 -2.90 -24.08 -9.79
CA ARG A 56 -2.29 -24.77 -8.65
C ARG A 56 -1.01 -25.43 -9.11
N LEU A 57 0.07 -25.22 -8.38
CA LEU A 57 1.34 -25.88 -8.64
C LEU A 57 1.59 -26.97 -7.59
N VAL A 58 2.04 -28.14 -8.05
CA VAL A 58 2.51 -29.22 -7.19
C VAL A 58 3.97 -29.48 -7.57
N PRO A 59 4.95 -29.07 -6.74
CA PRO A 59 6.35 -29.37 -7.01
C PRO A 59 6.63 -30.85 -6.75
N LEU A 60 7.34 -31.50 -7.66
CA LEU A 60 7.89 -32.84 -7.50
C LEU A 60 9.41 -32.76 -7.64
N LEU A 61 10.11 -33.13 -6.59
CA LEU A 61 11.57 -33.10 -6.57
C LEU A 61 12.12 -34.45 -7.05
N ALA A 62 12.94 -34.44 -8.10
CA ALA A 62 13.66 -35.62 -8.58
C ALA A 62 14.78 -36.01 -7.62
N GLU A 63 15.44 -35.00 -7.06
CA GLU A 63 16.62 -35.08 -6.22
C GLU A 63 16.51 -34.05 -5.09
N GLY A 64 17.47 -34.02 -4.15
CA GLY A 64 17.53 -33.08 -3.02
C GLY A 64 17.81 -31.63 -3.41
N VAL A 65 17.03 -31.11 -4.34
CA VAL A 65 17.18 -29.82 -4.99
C VAL A 65 16.31 -28.78 -4.27
N ARG A 66 16.81 -27.54 -4.21
CA ARG A 66 16.06 -26.43 -3.59
C ARG A 66 14.99 -25.92 -4.55
N LEU A 67 13.82 -25.62 -4.00
CA LEU A 67 12.74 -24.98 -4.75
C LEU A 67 13.17 -23.59 -5.24
N PRO A 68 12.81 -23.21 -6.48
CA PRO A 68 12.93 -21.82 -6.93
C PRO A 68 12.20 -20.86 -6.01
N THR A 69 12.72 -19.64 -5.85
CA THR A 69 12.15 -18.59 -4.97
C THR A 69 10.66 -18.32 -5.27
N LEU A 70 10.23 -18.51 -6.52
CA LEU A 70 8.83 -18.35 -6.93
C LEU A 70 7.87 -19.34 -6.24
N ILE A 71 8.34 -20.53 -5.88
CA ILE A 71 7.55 -21.63 -5.31
C ILE A 71 8.16 -22.20 -4.03
N GLU A 72 9.10 -21.49 -3.40
CA GLU A 72 9.78 -21.92 -2.17
C GLU A 72 8.81 -22.13 -0.99
N HIS A 73 7.64 -21.48 -1.05
CA HIS A 73 6.58 -21.57 -0.06
C HIS A 73 5.69 -22.81 -0.24
N LEU A 74 5.86 -23.56 -1.33
CA LEU A 74 5.10 -24.77 -1.61
C LEU A 74 5.80 -25.98 -1.01
N GLU A 75 5.00 -26.91 -0.51
CA GLU A 75 5.51 -28.18 -0.01
C GLU A 75 5.71 -29.15 -1.19
N PRO A 76 6.94 -29.68 -1.40
CA PRO A 76 7.18 -30.64 -2.47
C PRO A 76 6.49 -31.97 -2.17
N ALA A 77 5.99 -32.64 -3.20
CA ALA A 77 5.51 -34.01 -3.12
C ALA A 77 6.68 -34.99 -3.19
N ALA A 78 6.54 -36.14 -2.54
CA ALA A 78 7.49 -37.23 -2.67
C ALA A 78 7.29 -37.97 -4.00
N PRO A 79 8.35 -38.33 -4.74
CA PRO A 79 8.25 -39.03 -6.01
C PRO A 79 7.73 -40.47 -5.89
N ASP A 80 7.91 -41.09 -4.71
CA ASP A 80 7.58 -42.51 -4.50
C ASP A 80 6.11 -42.74 -4.08
N ASP A 81 5.38 -41.70 -3.68
CA ASP A 81 3.98 -41.80 -3.24
C ASP A 81 3.02 -41.20 -4.29
N LEU A 82 2.70 -42.01 -5.30
CA LEU A 82 1.79 -41.62 -6.39
C LEU A 82 0.36 -41.33 -5.88
N ASP A 83 -0.08 -41.97 -4.81
CA ASP A 83 -1.40 -41.76 -4.22
C ASP A 83 -1.48 -40.42 -3.49
N GLU A 84 -0.43 -40.02 -2.78
CA GLU A 84 -0.28 -38.66 -2.25
C GLU A 84 -0.24 -37.64 -3.38
N LEU A 85 0.55 -37.88 -4.43
CA LEU A 85 0.66 -36.96 -5.56
C LEU A 85 -0.69 -36.77 -6.25
N ALA A 86 -1.44 -37.85 -6.46
CA ALA A 86 -2.78 -37.78 -7.01
C ALA A 86 -3.75 -37.00 -6.11
N ARG A 87 -3.70 -37.20 -4.80
CA ARG A 87 -4.49 -36.42 -3.83
C ARG A 87 -4.14 -34.94 -3.85
N ARG A 88 -2.85 -34.55 -3.92
CA ARG A 88 -2.43 -33.15 -4.03
C ARG A 88 -2.87 -32.53 -5.36
N LEU A 89 -2.85 -33.30 -6.44
CA LEU A 89 -3.29 -32.87 -7.76
C LEU A 89 -4.81 -32.73 -7.90
N VAL A 90 -5.62 -33.42 -7.09
CA VAL A 90 -7.11 -33.33 -7.12
C VAL A 90 -7.67 -32.49 -5.97
N GLY A 91 -7.01 -32.48 -4.82
CA GLY A 91 -7.51 -31.90 -3.58
C GLY A 91 -7.84 -30.42 -3.67
N GLN A 92 -8.91 -29.97 -3.01
CA GLN A 92 -9.32 -28.55 -2.96
C GLN A 92 -8.50 -27.71 -1.97
N GLU A 93 -7.68 -28.33 -1.12
CA GLU A 93 -7.01 -27.69 0.03
C GLU A 93 -5.61 -27.14 -0.24
N ALA A 94 -5.16 -27.08 -1.49
CA ALA A 94 -3.90 -26.36 -1.73
C ALA A 94 -4.17 -24.87 -1.57
N SER A 95 -3.51 -24.26 -0.58
CA SER A 95 -3.49 -22.81 -0.38
C SER A 95 -3.27 -22.13 -1.73
N ARG A 96 -4.16 -21.20 -2.08
CA ARG A 96 -4.01 -20.40 -3.31
C ARG A 96 -2.57 -19.88 -3.36
N PRO A 97 -1.89 -19.98 -4.51
CA PRO A 97 -0.52 -19.52 -4.62
C PRO A 97 -0.45 -18.09 -4.08
N LEU A 98 0.46 -17.85 -3.13
CA LEU A 98 0.72 -16.49 -2.66
C LEU A 98 0.99 -15.64 -3.89
N ARG A 99 0.48 -14.41 -3.92
CA ARG A 99 0.68 -13.50 -5.05
C ARG A 99 2.18 -13.20 -5.16
N VAL A 100 2.89 -13.98 -5.98
CA VAL A 100 4.32 -13.81 -6.21
C VAL A 100 4.52 -12.74 -7.26
N HIS A 101 5.52 -11.88 -7.06
CA HIS A 101 5.88 -10.85 -8.03
C HIS A 101 6.61 -11.46 -9.24
N THR A 102 5.86 -12.02 -10.18
CA THR A 102 6.31 -12.48 -11.51
C THR A 102 6.84 -11.31 -12.35
N ARG A 103 7.63 -11.59 -13.40
CA ARG A 103 8.19 -10.53 -14.27
C ARG A 103 7.09 -9.75 -14.99
N SER A 104 6.01 -10.43 -15.38
CA SER A 104 4.84 -9.83 -16.01
C SER A 104 4.16 -8.81 -15.09
N LEU A 105 3.94 -9.16 -13.82
CA LEU A 105 3.37 -8.28 -12.80
C LEU A 105 4.26 -7.07 -12.55
N ARG A 106 5.59 -7.26 -12.49
CA ARG A 106 6.55 -6.13 -12.37
C ARG A 106 6.47 -5.20 -13.58
N ALA A 107 6.39 -5.75 -14.79
CA ALA A 107 6.27 -4.94 -16.01
C ALA A 107 4.94 -4.17 -16.07
N SER A 108 3.83 -4.80 -15.68
CA SER A 108 2.52 -4.15 -15.58
C SER A 108 2.52 -3.02 -14.55
N ASN A 109 3.06 -3.28 -13.35
CA ASN A 109 3.19 -2.26 -12.30
C ASN A 109 4.05 -1.08 -12.72
N ARG A 110 5.13 -1.31 -13.49
CA ARG A 110 5.95 -0.21 -14.04
C ARG A 110 5.16 0.66 -15.01
N ARG A 111 4.34 0.07 -15.87
CA ARG A 111 3.48 0.83 -16.80
C ARG A 111 2.44 1.64 -16.04
N ALA A 112 1.78 1.03 -15.05
CA ALA A 112 0.83 1.72 -14.18
C ALA A 112 1.49 2.90 -13.43
N ALA A 113 2.67 2.68 -12.85
CA ALA A 113 3.43 3.73 -12.18
C ALA A 113 3.79 4.88 -13.12
N LEU A 114 4.16 4.58 -14.37
CA LEU A 114 4.47 5.59 -15.38
C LEU A 114 3.24 6.44 -15.74
N VAL A 115 2.07 5.82 -15.89
CA VAL A 115 0.80 6.53 -16.12
C VAL A 115 0.46 7.45 -14.96
N VAL A 116 0.56 6.94 -13.72
CA VAL A 116 0.31 7.75 -12.51
C VAL A 116 1.28 8.92 -12.42
N LEU A 117 2.57 8.69 -12.71
CA LEU A 117 3.59 9.73 -12.71
C LEU A 117 3.28 10.83 -13.73
N LEU A 118 2.85 10.47 -14.94
CA LEU A 118 2.46 11.43 -15.97
C LEU A 118 1.24 12.26 -15.55
N LEU A 119 0.22 11.63 -14.97
CA LEU A 119 -0.96 12.35 -14.48
C LEU A 119 -0.62 13.29 -13.34
N ALA A 120 0.10 12.81 -12.33
CA ALA A 120 0.53 13.62 -11.19
C ALA A 120 1.44 14.78 -11.63
N GLY A 121 2.40 14.51 -12.53
CA GLY A 121 3.26 15.53 -13.11
C GLY A 121 2.48 16.57 -13.93
N GLY A 122 1.50 16.13 -14.72
CA GLY A 122 0.63 17.02 -15.47
C GLY A 122 -0.20 17.95 -14.57
N MET A 123 -0.81 17.40 -13.52
CA MET A 123 -1.54 18.19 -12.52
C MET A 123 -0.64 19.18 -11.80
N PHE A 124 0.57 18.75 -11.42
CA PHE A 124 1.54 19.61 -10.76
C PHE A 124 1.98 20.79 -11.66
N LEU A 125 2.29 20.52 -12.93
CA LEU A 125 2.65 21.56 -13.89
C LEU A 125 1.48 22.52 -14.17
N ALA A 126 0.26 21.99 -14.27
CA ALA A 126 -0.94 22.81 -14.45
C ALA A 126 -1.16 23.74 -13.24
N ALA A 127 -0.96 23.23 -12.01
CA ALA A 127 -1.04 24.04 -10.80
C ALA A 127 0.04 25.14 -10.77
N LEU A 128 1.30 24.78 -11.10
CA LEU A 128 2.41 25.73 -11.17
C LEU A 128 2.12 26.83 -12.21
N TYR A 129 1.58 26.45 -13.38
CA TYR A 129 1.18 27.40 -14.42
C TYR A 129 0.01 28.28 -13.95
N GLY A 130 -0.97 27.71 -13.26
CA GLY A 130 -2.11 28.44 -12.71
C GLY A 130 -1.67 29.53 -11.73
N VAL A 131 -0.80 29.19 -10.78
CA VAL A 131 -0.30 30.14 -9.77
C VAL A 131 0.69 31.13 -10.39
N GLY A 132 1.65 30.65 -11.18
CA GLY A 132 2.77 31.46 -11.66
C GLY A 132 2.46 32.33 -12.89
N VAL A 133 1.63 31.85 -13.81
CA VAL A 133 1.35 32.53 -15.09
C VAL A 133 -0.05 33.13 -15.12
N LEU A 134 -1.07 32.35 -14.72
CA LEU A 134 -2.46 32.85 -14.71
C LEU A 134 -2.74 33.76 -13.50
N GLY A 135 -1.82 33.82 -12.53
CA GLY A 135 -2.00 34.62 -11.33
C GLY A 135 -3.22 34.16 -10.51
N MET A 136 -3.57 32.87 -10.55
CA MET A 136 -4.55 32.31 -9.61
C MET A 136 -3.98 32.46 -8.21
N GLN A 137 -4.43 33.50 -7.53
CA GLN A 137 -4.14 33.78 -6.14
C GLN A 137 -5.25 33.21 -5.27
N TYR A 138 -4.88 32.98 -4.02
CA TYR A 138 -5.84 32.63 -2.99
C TYR A 138 -6.84 33.80 -2.80
N PRO A 139 -8.16 33.56 -2.69
CA PRO A 139 -9.13 34.63 -2.41
C PRO A 139 -8.91 35.17 -1.00
N HIS A 140 -8.24 36.32 -0.91
CA HIS A 140 -7.88 36.97 0.36
C HIS A 140 -9.13 37.45 1.12
N ASP A 141 -10.15 37.88 0.40
CA ASP A 141 -11.39 38.45 0.97
C ASP A 141 -12.07 37.50 1.98
N ASP A 142 -12.10 36.18 1.69
CA ASP A 142 -12.71 35.19 2.57
C ASP A 142 -11.92 34.99 3.88
N TYR A 143 -10.60 35.20 3.85
CA TYR A 143 -9.72 35.01 5.01
C TYR A 143 -9.67 36.25 5.86
N ASP A 144 -9.66 37.41 5.20
CA ASP A 144 -9.72 38.70 5.85
C ASP A 144 -11.04 38.82 6.62
N GLU A 145 -12.17 38.36 6.07
CA GLU A 145 -13.45 38.34 6.79
C GLU A 145 -13.42 37.48 8.06
N VAL A 146 -12.83 36.27 7.99
CA VAL A 146 -12.70 35.41 9.18
C VAL A 146 -11.75 36.03 10.20
N HIS A 147 -10.64 36.61 9.75
CA HIS A 147 -9.68 37.26 10.64
C HIS A 147 -10.31 38.48 11.33
N GLU A 148 -11.02 39.32 10.59
CA GLU A 148 -11.75 40.47 11.11
C GLU A 148 -12.79 40.06 12.15
N ARG A 149 -13.57 38.99 11.88
CA ARG A 149 -14.55 38.47 12.86
C ARG A 149 -13.88 37.95 14.13
N VAL A 150 -12.73 37.27 14.01
CA VAL A 150 -11.96 36.79 15.17
C VAL A 150 -11.42 37.95 15.98
N VAL A 151 -10.85 38.96 15.33
CA VAL A 151 -10.34 40.17 15.98
C VAL A 151 -11.48 40.94 16.67
N ALA A 152 -12.59 41.18 15.99
CA ALA A 152 -13.74 41.87 16.56
C ALA A 152 -14.32 41.14 17.78
N THR A 153 -14.42 39.80 17.73
CA THR A 153 -14.90 39.00 18.86
C THR A 153 -13.93 39.05 20.04
N ARG A 154 -12.63 38.95 19.76
CA ARG A 154 -11.58 39.06 20.78
C ARG A 154 -11.61 40.43 21.46
N ASP A 155 -11.66 41.49 20.68
CA ASP A 155 -11.61 42.86 21.19
C ASP A 155 -12.87 43.20 21.98
N ALA A 156 -14.04 42.72 21.55
CA ALA A 156 -15.29 42.83 22.33
C ALA A 156 -15.20 42.10 23.68
N PHE A 157 -14.63 40.89 23.71
CA PHE A 157 -14.41 40.16 24.97
C PHE A 157 -13.42 40.89 25.88
N ILE A 158 -12.35 41.44 25.32
CA ILE A 158 -11.36 42.21 26.07
C ILE A 158 -12.03 43.45 26.70
N GLU A 159 -12.74 44.26 25.93
CA GLU A 159 -13.37 45.48 26.44
C GLU A 159 -14.40 45.19 27.55
N GLN A 160 -15.16 44.09 27.43
CA GLN A 160 -16.11 43.68 28.47
C GLN A 160 -15.44 43.25 29.77
N ALA A 161 -14.24 42.65 29.69
CA ALA A 161 -13.50 42.14 30.84
C ALA A 161 -12.56 43.19 31.47
N LEU A 162 -12.40 44.37 30.85
CA LEU A 162 -11.63 45.47 31.41
C LEU A 162 -12.39 46.14 32.55
N PRO A 163 -11.70 46.53 33.66
CA PRO A 163 -12.34 47.19 34.77
C PRO A 163 -12.73 48.63 34.36
N GLN A 164 -13.99 49.00 34.58
CA GLN A 164 -14.51 50.33 34.23
C GLN A 164 -14.47 51.32 35.40
N GLY A 165 -14.09 50.85 36.61
CA GLY A 165 -13.99 51.68 37.80
C GLY A 165 -13.04 51.13 38.86
N THR A 166 -12.83 51.89 39.93
CA THR A 166 -11.86 51.57 41.00
C THR A 166 -12.24 50.33 41.81
N ALA A 167 -13.53 50.05 41.97
CA ALA A 167 -14.01 48.84 42.63
C ALA A 167 -13.69 47.58 41.80
N GLU A 168 -13.95 47.61 40.49
CA GLU A 168 -13.67 46.49 39.59
C GLU A 168 -12.16 46.30 39.34
N ALA A 169 -11.39 47.39 39.41
CA ALA A 169 -9.93 47.33 39.30
C ALA A 169 -9.30 46.54 40.46
N ALA A 170 -9.88 46.57 41.65
CA ALA A 170 -9.40 45.81 42.80
C ALA A 170 -9.54 44.28 42.59
N ASP A 171 -10.56 43.86 41.85
CA ASP A 171 -10.86 42.44 41.58
C ASP A 171 -10.33 41.96 40.21
N PHE A 172 -9.66 42.83 39.45
CA PHE A 172 -9.22 42.54 38.08
C PHE A 172 -8.30 41.31 37.97
N ALA A 173 -7.46 41.06 38.98
CA ALA A 173 -6.58 39.89 38.98
C ALA A 173 -7.37 38.57 38.90
N VAL A 174 -8.51 38.49 39.59
CA VAL A 174 -9.39 37.31 39.57
C VAL A 174 -10.08 37.19 38.21
N THR A 175 -10.53 38.30 37.63
CA THR A 175 -11.13 38.35 36.28
C THR A 175 -10.13 37.91 35.20
N ALA A 176 -8.87 38.34 35.31
CA ALA A 176 -7.80 37.96 34.38
C ALA A 176 -7.41 36.47 34.53
N GLU A 177 -7.43 35.91 35.73
CA GLU A 177 -7.20 34.48 35.97
C GLU A 177 -8.36 33.61 35.47
N ALA A 178 -9.60 34.09 35.57
CA ALA A 178 -10.78 33.40 35.03
C ALA A 178 -10.85 33.41 33.49
N ALA A 179 -10.15 34.33 32.83
CA ALA A 179 -10.09 34.39 31.38
C ALA A 179 -9.27 33.24 30.78
N ALA A 180 -9.58 32.91 29.52
CA ALA A 180 -8.87 31.88 28.75
C ALA A 180 -7.36 32.20 28.66
N THR A 181 -6.50 31.18 28.83
CA THR A 181 -5.04 31.32 28.90
C THR A 181 -4.44 32.13 27.76
N ALA A 182 -4.97 31.97 26.53
CA ALA A 182 -4.52 32.70 25.35
C ALA A 182 -4.85 34.21 25.38
N LEU A 183 -5.89 34.62 26.11
CA LEU A 183 -6.36 36.01 26.19
C LEU A 183 -5.77 36.79 27.38
N ARG A 184 -5.29 36.10 28.42
CA ARG A 184 -4.70 36.72 29.62
C ARG A 184 -3.61 37.77 29.32
N PRO A 185 -2.59 37.50 28.48
CA PRO A 185 -1.55 38.50 28.23
C PRO A 185 -2.11 39.74 27.51
N LEU A 186 -3.11 39.57 26.65
CA LEU A 186 -3.78 40.67 25.97
C LEU A 186 -4.63 41.49 26.95
N LEU A 187 -5.43 40.84 27.80
CA LEU A 187 -6.23 41.49 28.83
C LEU A 187 -5.37 42.31 29.80
N ILE A 188 -4.31 41.70 30.34
CA ILE A 188 -3.37 42.36 31.27
C ILE A 188 -2.66 43.51 30.56
N GLY A 189 -2.19 43.30 29.33
CA GLY A 189 -1.53 44.31 28.52
C GLY A 189 -2.42 45.53 28.27
N THR A 190 -3.66 45.31 27.84
CA THR A 190 -4.63 46.38 27.57
C THR A 190 -5.03 47.12 28.85
N ALA A 191 -5.27 46.42 29.96
CA ALA A 191 -5.57 47.04 31.24
C ALA A 191 -4.41 47.91 31.75
N THR A 192 -3.17 47.42 31.61
CA THR A 192 -1.96 48.17 31.99
C THR A 192 -1.81 49.42 31.13
N ALA A 193 -1.99 49.30 29.81
CA ALA A 193 -1.90 50.43 28.89
C ALA A 193 -2.96 51.52 29.19
N ARG A 194 -4.18 51.12 29.60
CA ARG A 194 -5.25 52.06 29.98
C ARG A 194 -4.98 52.75 31.32
N ALA A 195 -4.30 52.08 32.26
CA ALA A 195 -3.93 52.66 33.55
C ALA A 195 -2.73 53.63 33.46
N SER A 196 -1.89 53.50 32.43
CA SER A 196 -0.73 54.37 32.19
C SER A 196 -1.02 55.65 31.38
N ASN A 197 -2.22 55.75 30.80
CA ASN A 197 -2.72 56.94 30.08
C ASN A 197 -3.65 57.74 30.99
#